data_AF-A0A7N0THP5-F1
#
_entry.id   AF-A0A7N0THP5-F1
#
_cell.length_a   1.000
_cell.length_b   1.000
_cell.length_c   1.000
_cell.angle_alpha   90.00
_cell.angle_beta   90.00
_cell.angle_gamma   90.00
#
_symmetry.space_group_name_H-M   'P 1'
#
loop_
_entity.id
_entity.type
_entity.pdbx_description
1 polymer ?
#
loop_
_entity_poly.entity_id
_entity_poly.type
_entity_poly.pdbx_seq_one_letter_code
_entity_poly.pdbx_strand_id
1 'polypeptide(L)'
;MQICPLLTPMAAASSAIAASSLCFTRSSYISPVKFATFRAAMATKIGVVPAVIVGGGRVGRALQDMGTGQDVLVKRGQQVPLDFQGPILVCTRNDDLQDVLDNTPPSRWNDLVFFQNGMLEPWLESKGINDADQVLAYFAVAKLGEPPIDGKTDTNPEGLTAAYGKWASAVAARLEAGGLSCKVLDKEAFQKQMLEKLIWIASFMLVGARHPGATVGAVEKDFRSEVSSLIAELANAAAAEKGIVFEDSMEERLCAYSRAVAHFPTAVKEFKWRNGWFYSLSQKALAEGKPDPCPLHTEWLKELKVI
;
A
#
# COMPACT_ATOMS: atom_id res chain seq x y z
N MET A 1 3.66 -13.65 55.19
CA MET A 1 4.66 -13.82 56.27
C MET A 1 5.91 -14.40 55.62
N GLN A 2 7.13 -13.87 55.70
CA GLN A 2 7.78 -12.94 56.63
C GLN A 2 9.05 -12.44 55.89
N ILE A 3 9.15 -11.15 55.53
CA ILE A 3 9.99 -10.10 56.14
C ILE A 3 11.51 -10.17 55.81
N CYS A 4 11.98 -9.12 55.12
CA CYS A 4 13.37 -8.67 54.91
C CYS A 4 14.02 -8.22 56.25
N PRO A 5 15.36 -8.05 56.38
CA PRO A 5 15.86 -6.67 56.26
C PRO A 5 17.33 -6.45 55.80
N LEU A 6 17.48 -5.27 55.16
CA LEU A 6 18.54 -4.23 55.23
C LEU A 6 19.66 -4.36 56.29
N LEU A 7 20.91 -3.97 55.95
CA LEU A 7 21.54 -2.66 56.30
C LEU A 7 23.06 -2.57 55.93
N THR A 8 23.46 -1.35 55.57
CA THR A 8 24.79 -0.71 55.30
C THR A 8 25.64 -0.53 56.61
N PRO A 9 26.81 0.19 56.74
CA PRO A 9 27.41 1.26 55.88
C PRO A 9 28.97 1.49 55.86
N MET A 10 29.37 2.47 55.04
CA MET A 10 30.44 3.52 55.15
C MET A 10 31.90 3.20 55.54
N ALA A 11 32.85 3.74 54.75
CA ALA A 11 33.89 4.68 55.23
C ALA A 11 34.56 5.43 54.06
N ALA A 12 34.82 6.73 54.28
CA ALA A 12 35.47 7.68 53.39
C ALA A 12 36.96 7.87 53.76
N ALA A 13 37.80 8.33 52.81
CA ALA A 13 38.97 9.13 53.12
C ALA A 13 39.36 10.02 51.93
N SER A 14 39.77 11.24 52.28
CA SER A 14 40.04 12.41 51.46
C SER A 14 41.53 12.73 51.51
N SER A 15 42.12 13.29 50.44
CA SER A 15 43.29 14.19 50.53
C SER A 15 43.60 14.84 49.17
N ALA A 16 43.87 16.14 49.23
CA ALA A 16 44.10 17.07 48.13
C ALA A 16 45.59 17.52 48.03
N ILE A 17 45.83 18.42 47.04
CA ILE A 17 47.00 19.33 46.82
C ILE A 17 48.10 18.71 45.91
N ALA A 18 48.70 19.35 44.89
CA ALA A 18 48.84 20.76 44.47
C ALA A 18 49.02 20.90 42.94
N ALA A 19 48.90 22.15 42.49
CA ALA A 19 49.04 22.64 41.12
C ALA A 19 50.51 22.73 40.61
N SER A 20 50.66 22.76 39.28
CA SER A 20 51.75 23.47 38.61
C SER A 20 51.29 24.03 37.26
N SER A 21 51.42 25.35 37.15
CA SER A 21 51.16 26.17 35.97
C SER A 21 52.19 25.93 34.87
N LEU A 22 51.73 25.91 33.63
CA LEU A 22 52.55 26.25 32.46
C LEU A 22 51.69 27.08 31.50
N CYS A 23 52.02 28.37 31.43
CA CYS A 23 51.56 29.31 30.42
C CYS A 23 52.07 28.88 29.04
N PHE A 24 51.16 28.75 28.07
CA PHE A 24 51.47 28.99 26.66
C PHE A 24 50.34 29.79 26.02
N THR A 25 50.67 31.02 25.64
CA THR A 25 49.89 31.91 24.78
C THR A 25 49.96 31.44 23.33
N ARG A 26 48.83 31.33 22.61
CA ARG A 26 48.70 31.83 21.22
C ARG A 26 47.31 31.68 20.62
N SER A 27 46.85 32.82 20.09
CA SER A 27 46.18 33.03 18.80
C SER A 27 44.78 32.43 18.58
N SER A 28 43.79 33.28 18.77
CA SER A 28 42.45 33.17 18.20
C SER A 28 42.50 33.18 16.66
N TYR A 29 42.16 32.06 16.03
CA TYR A 29 41.71 32.02 14.63
C TYR A 29 40.21 31.73 14.63
N ILE A 30 39.41 32.75 14.35
CA ILE A 30 37.99 32.61 14.05
C ILE A 30 37.88 32.20 12.58
N SER A 31 37.50 30.95 12.33
CA SER A 31 37.11 30.51 10.98
C SER A 31 35.71 31.03 10.66
N PRO A 32 35.48 31.60 9.46
CA PRO A 32 34.14 32.04 9.08
C PRO A 32 33.28 30.79 8.80
N VAL A 33 32.23 30.62 9.60
CA VAL A 33 31.15 29.66 9.31
C VAL A 33 30.47 30.14 8.02
N LYS A 34 30.70 29.42 6.92
CA LYS A 34 29.98 29.63 5.67
C LYS A 34 28.52 29.21 5.92
N PHE A 35 27.63 30.20 6.00
CA PHE A 35 26.21 29.97 5.79
C PHE A 35 26.02 29.51 4.34
N ALA A 36 26.02 28.20 4.12
CA ALA A 36 25.54 27.61 2.89
C ALA A 36 24.02 27.79 2.87
N THR A 37 23.54 28.77 2.11
CA THR A 37 22.15 28.91 1.73
C THR A 37 21.77 27.67 0.93
N PHE A 38 21.14 26.69 1.57
CA PHE A 38 20.44 25.60 0.88
C PHE A 38 19.23 26.19 0.16
N ARG A 39 19.44 26.74 -1.03
CA ARG A 39 18.37 26.80 -2.03
C ARG A 39 18.21 25.39 -2.57
N ALA A 40 17.27 24.63 -2.01
CA ALA A 40 16.77 23.44 -2.67
C ALA A 40 16.33 23.87 -4.08
N ALA A 41 17.02 23.35 -5.10
CA ALA A 41 16.58 23.51 -6.47
C ALA A 41 15.23 22.80 -6.58
N MET A 42 14.14 23.56 -6.62
CA MET A 42 12.83 23.04 -7.04
C MET A 42 12.99 22.67 -8.51
N ALA A 43 13.43 21.44 -8.78
CA ALA A 43 13.30 20.87 -10.10
C ALA A 43 11.80 20.93 -10.45
N THR A 44 11.45 21.71 -11.45
CA THR A 44 10.09 21.76 -11.98
C THR A 44 9.77 20.34 -12.44
N LYS A 45 8.87 19.65 -11.72
CA LYS A 45 8.39 18.32 -12.11
C LYS A 45 7.45 18.48 -13.31
N ILE A 46 8.05 18.61 -14.50
CA ILE A 46 7.34 18.82 -15.77
C ILE A 46 6.32 17.68 -15.94
N GLY A 47 5.06 18.03 -16.22
CA GLY A 47 3.98 17.07 -16.46
C GLY A 47 3.16 16.66 -15.23
N VAL A 48 3.56 17.03 -14.01
CA VAL A 48 2.78 16.74 -12.80
C VAL A 48 1.72 17.83 -12.59
N VAL A 49 0.44 17.44 -12.69
CA VAL A 49 -0.69 18.35 -12.42
C VAL A 49 -1.00 18.42 -10.91
N PRO A 50 -1.40 19.59 -10.37
CA PRO A 50 -1.89 19.69 -8.99
C PRO A 50 -3.07 18.76 -8.74
N ALA A 51 -3.17 18.22 -7.53
CA ALA A 51 -4.22 17.28 -7.14
C ALA A 51 -4.85 17.64 -5.79
N VAL A 52 -6.10 17.21 -5.60
CA VAL A 52 -6.65 17.03 -4.25
C VAL A 52 -6.20 15.65 -3.76
N ILE A 53 -5.70 15.55 -2.53
CA ILE A 53 -5.29 14.29 -1.92
C ILE A 53 -6.18 14.05 -0.71
N VAL A 54 -6.99 13.01 -0.75
CA VAL A 54 -7.89 12.64 0.34
C VAL A 54 -7.21 11.57 1.20
N GLY A 55 -6.83 11.93 2.42
CA GLY A 55 -6.17 11.03 3.38
C GLY A 55 -4.66 11.26 3.48
N GLY A 56 -4.21 11.89 4.57
CA GLY A 56 -2.81 12.21 4.85
C GLY A 56 -1.98 11.06 5.44
N GLY A 57 -2.28 9.82 5.05
CA GLY A 57 -1.52 8.64 5.46
C GLY A 57 -0.20 8.49 4.69
N ARG A 58 0.45 7.32 4.79
CA ARG A 58 1.73 7.03 4.13
C ARG A 58 1.68 7.26 2.62
N VAL A 59 0.69 6.69 1.94
CA VAL A 59 0.53 6.83 0.47
C VAL A 59 0.17 8.27 0.10
N GLY A 60 -0.81 8.88 0.76
CA GLY A 60 -1.24 10.24 0.45
C GLY A 60 -0.13 11.28 0.64
N ARG A 61 0.72 11.14 1.68
CA ARG A 61 1.89 12.02 1.84
C ARG A 61 2.96 11.77 0.80
N ALA A 62 3.27 10.52 0.47
CA ALA A 62 4.21 10.22 -0.61
C ALA A 62 3.73 10.84 -1.94
N LEU A 63 2.44 10.72 -2.28
CA LEU A 63 1.88 11.34 -3.48
C LEU A 63 1.92 12.87 -3.43
N GLN A 64 1.76 13.48 -2.25
CA GLN A 64 1.91 14.93 -2.06
C GLN A 64 3.36 15.38 -2.29
N ASP A 65 4.33 14.64 -1.75
CA ASP A 65 5.76 14.91 -1.93
C ASP A 65 6.18 14.74 -3.39
N MET A 66 5.49 13.86 -4.13
CA MET A 66 5.63 13.70 -5.58
C MET A 66 5.04 14.87 -6.39
N GLY A 67 4.20 15.71 -5.79
CA GLY A 67 3.55 16.84 -6.43
C GLY A 67 4.47 18.05 -6.67
N THR A 68 3.85 19.14 -7.13
CA THR A 68 4.50 20.43 -7.41
C THR A 68 4.49 21.39 -6.21
N GLY A 69 3.95 20.96 -5.07
CA GLY A 69 3.70 21.81 -3.90
C GLY A 69 2.37 22.58 -3.94
N GLN A 70 1.56 22.39 -4.99
CA GLN A 70 0.24 23.03 -5.16
C GLN A 70 -0.93 22.10 -4.80
N ASP A 71 -0.65 20.92 -4.28
CA ASP A 71 -1.67 19.95 -3.90
C ASP A 71 -2.45 20.39 -2.65
N VAL A 72 -3.73 20.07 -2.63
CA VAL A 72 -4.59 20.29 -1.46
C VAL A 72 -4.77 18.97 -0.73
N LEU A 73 -4.32 18.90 0.52
CA LEU A 73 -4.59 17.74 1.37
C LEU A 73 -5.93 17.92 2.11
N VAL A 74 -6.84 17.00 1.86
CA VAL A 74 -8.14 16.90 2.53
C VAL A 74 -8.05 15.81 3.61
N LYS A 75 -8.35 16.20 4.85
CA LYS A 75 -8.40 15.30 6.02
C LYS A 75 -9.84 14.83 6.28
N ARG A 76 -9.98 13.88 7.20
CA ARG A 76 -11.28 13.34 7.64
C ARG A 76 -12.24 14.48 8.02
N GLY A 77 -13.45 14.44 7.48
CA GLY A 77 -14.52 15.43 7.74
C GLY A 77 -14.36 16.76 6.99
N GLN A 78 -13.33 16.94 6.17
CA GLN A 78 -13.18 18.11 5.31
C GLN A 78 -13.79 17.85 3.94
N GLN A 79 -14.39 18.89 3.36
CA GLN A 79 -14.98 18.85 2.02
C GLN A 79 -13.90 18.93 0.94
N VAL A 80 -14.08 18.19 -0.15
CA VAL A 80 -13.28 18.35 -1.36
C VAL A 80 -13.65 19.68 -2.02
N PRO A 81 -12.67 20.55 -2.36
CA PRO A 81 -12.96 21.85 -2.96
C PRO A 81 -13.62 21.71 -4.34
N LEU A 82 -14.77 22.35 -4.53
CA LEU A 82 -15.53 22.32 -5.79
C LEU A 82 -14.71 22.87 -6.96
N ASP A 83 -14.05 24.02 -6.76
CA ASP A 83 -13.40 24.80 -7.82
C ASP A 83 -11.97 24.33 -8.16
N PHE A 84 -11.42 23.36 -7.42
CA PHE A 84 -10.08 22.86 -7.66
C PHE A 84 -10.03 21.99 -8.93
N GLN A 85 -9.22 22.38 -9.92
CA GLN A 85 -9.06 21.60 -11.15
C GLN A 85 -8.03 20.48 -10.97
N GLY A 86 -8.33 19.29 -11.47
CA GLY A 86 -7.40 18.15 -11.44
C GLY A 86 -7.98 16.92 -10.73
N PRO A 87 -7.16 15.86 -10.61
CA PRO A 87 -7.57 14.59 -10.00
C PRO A 87 -7.75 14.72 -8.49
N ILE A 88 -8.60 13.84 -7.94
CA ILE A 88 -8.80 13.64 -6.51
C ILE A 88 -8.25 12.26 -6.14
N LEU A 89 -7.03 12.23 -5.60
CA LEU A 89 -6.34 10.99 -5.24
C LEU A 89 -6.84 10.47 -3.89
N VAL A 90 -7.62 9.40 -3.92
CA VAL A 90 -8.25 8.80 -2.74
C VAL A 90 -7.30 7.80 -2.08
N CYS A 91 -6.71 8.21 -0.95
CA CYS A 91 -5.66 7.47 -0.24
C CYS A 91 -6.09 7.01 1.16
N THR A 92 -7.41 6.96 1.41
CA THR A 92 -8.02 6.46 2.65
C THR A 92 -8.13 4.93 2.64
N ARG A 93 -8.62 4.34 3.74
CA ARG A 93 -8.96 2.91 3.79
C ARG A 93 -10.29 2.67 3.06
N ASN A 94 -10.51 1.43 2.63
CA ASN A 94 -11.72 1.05 1.90
C ASN A 94 -13.01 1.34 2.70
N ASP A 95 -12.97 1.17 4.02
CA ASP A 95 -14.14 1.41 4.88
C ASP A 95 -14.47 2.89 5.06
N ASP A 96 -13.56 3.80 4.70
CA ASP A 96 -13.79 5.25 4.72
C ASP A 96 -14.30 5.77 3.34
N LEU A 97 -14.48 4.91 2.33
CA LEU A 97 -14.82 5.36 0.97
C LEU A 97 -16.21 6.03 0.86
N GLN A 98 -17.17 5.62 1.69
CA GLN A 98 -18.49 6.27 1.72
C GLN A 98 -18.35 7.74 2.18
N ASP A 99 -17.60 7.97 3.25
CA ASP A 99 -17.33 9.33 3.75
C ASP A 99 -16.61 10.18 2.70
N VAL A 100 -15.76 9.59 1.85
CA VAL A 100 -15.11 10.31 0.74
C VAL A 100 -16.15 10.80 -0.26
N LEU A 101 -17.09 9.94 -0.67
CA LEU A 101 -18.17 10.36 -1.58
C LEU A 101 -19.06 11.43 -0.97
N ASP A 102 -19.45 11.26 0.30
CA ASP A 102 -20.33 12.18 1.01
C ASP A 102 -19.70 13.58 1.19
N ASN A 103 -18.36 13.64 1.26
CA ASN A 103 -17.59 14.88 1.33
C ASN A 103 -17.04 15.37 -0.03
N THR A 104 -17.40 14.70 -1.13
CA THR A 104 -17.02 15.10 -2.49
C THR A 104 -18.25 15.58 -3.25
N PRO A 105 -18.24 16.80 -3.80
CA PRO A 105 -19.34 17.26 -4.65
C PRO A 105 -19.66 16.25 -5.76
N PRO A 106 -20.92 15.83 -5.99
CA PRO A 106 -21.26 14.82 -7.00
C PRO A 106 -20.75 15.13 -8.40
N SER A 107 -20.68 16.41 -8.78
CA SER A 107 -20.11 16.87 -10.05
C SER A 107 -18.63 16.54 -10.23
N ARG A 108 -17.93 16.21 -9.13
CA ARG A 108 -16.50 15.88 -9.07
C ARG A 108 -16.23 14.39 -8.91
N TRP A 109 -17.26 13.54 -8.83
CA TRP A 109 -17.06 12.09 -8.68
C TRP A 109 -16.27 11.48 -9.85
N ASN A 110 -16.42 12.03 -11.06
CA ASN A 110 -15.64 11.64 -12.25
C ASN A 110 -14.16 12.08 -12.21
N ASP A 111 -13.70 12.72 -11.13
CA ASP A 111 -12.29 13.04 -10.89
C ASP A 111 -11.67 12.22 -9.75
N LEU A 112 -12.43 11.32 -9.11
CA LEU A 112 -11.94 10.45 -8.05
C LEU A 112 -11.05 9.35 -8.63
N VAL A 113 -9.84 9.24 -8.10
CA VAL A 113 -8.85 8.22 -8.44
C VAL A 113 -8.60 7.34 -7.22
N PHE A 114 -9.04 6.08 -7.27
CA PHE A 114 -8.98 5.17 -6.13
C PHE A 114 -7.66 4.39 -6.09
N PHE A 115 -6.91 4.51 -4.98
CA PHE A 115 -5.66 3.78 -4.72
C PHE A 115 -5.86 2.55 -3.81
N GLN A 116 -7.12 2.16 -3.59
CA GLN A 116 -7.48 1.10 -2.66
C GLN A 116 -7.04 -0.27 -3.18
N ASN A 117 -6.76 -1.18 -2.24
CA ASN A 117 -6.50 -2.58 -2.56
C ASN A 117 -7.82 -3.37 -2.54
N GLY A 118 -7.87 -4.47 -3.27
CA GLY A 118 -9.02 -5.38 -3.30
C GLY A 118 -9.98 -5.11 -4.46
N MET A 119 -11.13 -5.77 -4.43
CA MET A 119 -12.19 -5.70 -5.44
C MET A 119 -13.17 -4.58 -5.10
N LEU A 120 -13.00 -3.42 -5.75
CA LEU A 120 -13.89 -2.28 -5.58
C LEU A 120 -15.13 -2.35 -6.47
N GLU A 121 -15.08 -3.13 -7.55
CA GLU A 121 -16.08 -3.13 -8.63
C GLU A 121 -17.54 -3.21 -8.12
N PRO A 122 -17.94 -4.16 -7.24
CA PRO A 122 -19.32 -4.20 -6.73
C PRO A 122 -19.74 -2.94 -5.96
N TRP A 123 -18.79 -2.30 -5.26
CA TRP A 123 -19.08 -1.05 -4.55
C TRP A 123 -19.20 0.12 -5.52
N LEU A 124 -18.29 0.26 -6.49
CA LEU A 124 -18.38 1.29 -7.54
C LEU A 124 -19.69 1.19 -8.32
N GLU A 125 -20.12 -0.03 -8.63
CA GLU A 125 -21.41 -0.32 -9.26
C GLU A 125 -22.60 0.14 -8.43
N SER A 126 -22.59 -0.16 -7.13
CA SER A 126 -23.65 0.29 -6.22
C SER A 126 -23.79 1.81 -6.14
N LYS A 127 -22.76 2.56 -6.56
CA LYS A 127 -22.72 4.03 -6.55
C LYS A 127 -22.91 4.64 -7.94
N GLY A 128 -23.01 3.84 -8.99
CA GLY A 128 -23.15 4.30 -10.37
C GLY A 128 -21.88 4.94 -10.95
N ILE A 129 -20.69 4.58 -10.43
CA ILE A 129 -19.38 5.11 -10.86
C ILE A 129 -18.48 4.00 -11.42
N ASN A 130 -19.05 3.15 -12.28
CA ASN A 130 -18.41 1.93 -12.81
C ASN A 130 -17.05 2.17 -13.49
N ASP A 131 -16.90 3.31 -14.15
CA ASP A 131 -15.71 3.67 -14.93
C ASP A 131 -14.81 4.66 -14.17
N ALA A 132 -14.90 4.70 -12.84
CA ALA A 132 -14.04 5.53 -12.02
C ALA A 132 -12.56 5.19 -12.22
N ASP A 133 -11.72 6.22 -12.09
CA ASP A 133 -10.28 6.08 -12.15
C ASP A 133 -9.75 5.21 -11.01
N GLN A 134 -8.82 4.31 -11.31
CA GLN A 134 -8.26 3.38 -10.33
C GLN A 134 -6.77 3.19 -10.53
N VAL A 135 -6.08 2.89 -9.43
CA VAL A 135 -4.63 2.64 -9.39
C VAL A 135 -4.34 1.37 -8.61
N LEU A 136 -3.74 0.40 -9.29
CA LEU A 136 -3.19 -0.80 -8.69
C LEU A 136 -1.79 -0.48 -8.17
N ALA A 137 -1.70 0.09 -6.96
CA ALA A 137 -0.40 0.45 -6.38
C ALA A 137 0.45 -0.78 -5.99
N TYR A 138 1.58 -1.00 -6.65
CA TYR A 138 2.55 -2.05 -6.31
C TYR A 138 3.81 -1.51 -5.62
N PHE A 139 3.81 -0.24 -5.23
CA PHE A 139 4.86 0.36 -4.42
C PHE A 139 4.53 0.30 -2.92
N ALA A 140 5.56 0.30 -2.08
CA ALA A 140 5.41 0.29 -0.63
C ALA A 140 6.05 1.53 0.00
N VAL A 141 5.30 2.18 0.90
CA VAL A 141 5.83 3.21 1.80
C VAL A 141 5.94 2.57 3.18
N ALA A 142 7.17 2.22 3.59
CA ALA A 142 7.38 1.51 4.85
C ALA A 142 6.95 2.37 6.04
N LYS A 143 7.43 3.62 6.13
CA LYS A 143 7.04 4.60 7.15
C LYS A 143 6.69 5.96 6.56
N LEU A 144 5.97 6.76 7.33
CA LEU A 144 5.61 8.12 6.92
C LEU A 144 6.87 8.97 6.70
N GLY A 145 6.98 9.59 5.52
CA GLY A 145 8.12 10.41 5.13
C GLY A 145 9.30 9.64 4.56
N GLU A 146 9.27 8.30 4.54
CA GLU A 146 10.24 7.50 3.80
C GLU A 146 9.86 7.45 2.31
N PRO A 147 10.84 7.43 1.39
CA PRO A 147 10.56 7.29 -0.03
C PRO A 147 9.88 5.93 -0.30
N PRO A 148 8.92 5.88 -1.23
CA PRO A 148 8.33 4.62 -1.65
C PRO A 148 9.34 3.76 -2.39
N ILE A 149 9.18 2.44 -2.23
CA ILE A 149 9.93 1.43 -2.96
C ILE A 149 9.02 0.91 -4.09
N ASP A 150 9.51 0.96 -5.32
CA ASP A 150 8.79 0.50 -6.50
C ASP A 150 8.62 -1.03 -6.50
N GLY A 151 7.51 -1.50 -7.06
CA GLY A 151 7.16 -2.93 -7.18
C GLY A 151 7.78 -3.61 -8.39
N LYS A 152 9.02 -3.28 -8.73
CA LYS A 152 9.76 -3.91 -9.82
C LYS A 152 10.29 -5.28 -9.39
N THR A 153 10.20 -6.26 -10.28
CA THR A 153 10.66 -7.63 -10.04
C THR A 153 11.56 -8.11 -11.18
N ASP A 154 12.15 -9.28 -11.02
CA ASP A 154 12.88 -10.00 -12.09
C ASP A 154 11.97 -10.37 -13.28
N THR A 155 10.70 -10.67 -13.01
CA THR A 155 9.70 -10.96 -14.06
C THR A 155 9.04 -9.71 -14.65
N ASN A 156 9.11 -8.58 -13.95
CA ASN A 156 8.48 -7.30 -14.34
C ASN A 156 9.43 -6.13 -14.06
N PRO A 157 10.56 -6.01 -14.79
CA PRO A 157 11.53 -4.93 -14.61
C PRO A 157 10.95 -3.55 -14.96
N GLU A 158 9.90 -3.50 -15.78
CA GLU A 158 9.11 -2.31 -16.09
C GLU A 158 8.19 -1.87 -14.95
N GLY A 159 7.93 -2.77 -13.99
CA GLY A 159 7.12 -2.55 -12.80
C GLY A 159 5.65 -2.94 -12.93
N LEU A 160 5.02 -3.14 -11.76
CA LEU A 160 3.67 -3.70 -11.65
C LEU A 160 2.57 -2.65 -11.43
N THR A 161 2.92 -1.43 -11.00
CA THR A 161 1.90 -0.41 -10.74
C THR A 161 1.20 -0.05 -12.05
N ALA A 162 -0.14 0.01 -12.01
CA ALA A 162 -0.95 0.35 -13.18
C ALA A 162 -2.08 1.32 -12.80
N ALA A 163 -2.43 2.20 -13.73
CA ALA A 163 -3.52 3.15 -13.62
C ALA A 163 -4.49 3.02 -14.80
N TYR A 164 -5.77 3.25 -14.53
CA TYR A 164 -6.87 3.24 -15.50
C TYR A 164 -7.77 4.46 -15.28
N GLY A 165 -8.34 4.97 -16.38
CA GLY A 165 -9.32 6.05 -16.39
C GLY A 165 -8.80 7.37 -16.95
N LYS A 166 -9.62 8.41 -16.84
CA LYS A 166 -9.39 9.79 -17.31
C LYS A 166 -8.05 10.38 -16.86
N TRP A 167 -7.66 10.12 -15.62
CA TRP A 167 -6.50 10.67 -14.93
C TRP A 167 -5.29 9.73 -14.90
N ALA A 168 -5.37 8.56 -15.54
CA ALA A 168 -4.31 7.55 -15.51
C ALA A 168 -2.93 8.11 -15.93
N SER A 169 -2.87 8.88 -17.01
CA SER A 169 -1.62 9.51 -17.48
C SER A 169 -1.07 10.54 -16.49
N ALA A 170 -1.95 11.29 -15.81
CA ALA A 170 -1.55 12.27 -14.79
C ALA A 170 -0.99 11.57 -13.53
N VAL A 171 -1.59 10.45 -13.15
CA VAL A 171 -1.09 9.58 -12.09
C VAL A 171 0.29 9.02 -12.47
N ALA A 172 0.42 8.48 -13.68
CA ALA A 172 1.68 7.92 -14.14
C ALA A 172 2.82 8.96 -14.13
N ALA A 173 2.58 10.16 -14.66
CA ALA A 173 3.55 11.25 -14.62
C ALA A 173 3.95 11.64 -13.18
N ARG A 174 2.99 11.65 -12.24
CA ARG A 174 3.26 11.91 -10.82
C ARG A 174 4.11 10.83 -10.18
N LEU A 175 3.79 9.56 -10.43
CA LEU A 175 4.57 8.43 -9.91
C LEU A 175 5.98 8.41 -10.51
N GLU A 176 6.14 8.69 -11.80
CA GLU A 176 7.42 8.80 -12.48
C GLU A 176 8.29 9.93 -11.89
N ALA A 177 7.68 11.09 -11.61
CA ALA A 177 8.36 12.18 -10.92
C ALA A 177 8.79 11.84 -9.47
N GLY A 178 8.22 10.77 -8.91
CA GLY A 178 8.62 10.14 -7.65
C GLY A 178 9.63 9.00 -7.79
N GLY A 179 10.09 8.71 -9.01
CA GLY A 179 10.99 7.57 -9.31
C GLY A 179 10.29 6.20 -9.34
N LEU A 180 8.95 6.18 -9.45
CA LEU A 180 8.15 4.96 -9.50
C LEU A 180 7.65 4.69 -10.92
N SER A 181 7.60 3.42 -11.29
CA SER A 181 6.92 2.96 -12.50
C SER A 181 5.41 3.06 -12.38
N CYS A 182 4.74 3.29 -13.50
CA CYS A 182 3.30 3.17 -13.64
C CYS A 182 2.92 2.91 -15.09
N LYS A 183 2.17 1.84 -15.34
CA LYS A 183 1.53 1.56 -16.63
C LYS A 183 0.23 2.34 -16.73
N VAL A 184 -0.11 2.82 -17.91
CA VAL A 184 -1.47 3.29 -18.24
C VAL A 184 -2.12 2.21 -19.07
N LEU A 185 -3.22 1.66 -18.57
CA LEU A 185 -3.90 0.51 -19.19
C LEU A 185 -5.30 0.90 -19.64
N ASP A 186 -5.78 0.23 -20.68
CA ASP A 186 -7.20 0.20 -20.99
C ASP A 186 -7.98 -0.66 -19.98
N LYS A 187 -9.31 -0.68 -20.13
CA LYS A 187 -10.21 -1.33 -19.17
C LYS A 187 -9.95 -2.84 -19.06
N GLU A 188 -9.76 -3.52 -20.18
CA GLU A 188 -9.60 -4.97 -20.19
C GLU A 188 -8.27 -5.38 -19.57
N ALA A 189 -7.17 -4.74 -19.99
CA ALA A 189 -5.85 -5.00 -19.44
C ALA A 189 -5.76 -4.66 -17.95
N PHE A 190 -6.40 -3.57 -17.53
CA PHE A 190 -6.49 -3.19 -16.12
C PHE A 190 -7.26 -4.22 -15.29
N GLN A 191 -8.42 -4.70 -15.79
CA GLN A 191 -9.24 -5.67 -15.07
C GLN A 191 -8.48 -7.00 -14.84
N LYS A 192 -7.72 -7.47 -15.84
CA LYS A 192 -6.85 -8.65 -15.69
C LYS A 192 -5.83 -8.44 -14.56
N GLN A 193 -5.09 -7.32 -14.57
CA GLN A 193 -4.10 -7.04 -13.52
C GLN A 193 -4.72 -6.78 -12.14
N MET A 194 -5.92 -6.22 -12.08
CA MET A 194 -6.68 -6.04 -10.83
C MET A 194 -6.99 -7.39 -10.20
N LEU A 195 -7.45 -8.35 -11.01
CA LEU A 195 -7.73 -9.71 -10.55
C LEU A 195 -6.45 -10.46 -10.17
N GLU A 196 -5.35 -10.34 -10.93
CA GLU A 196 -4.06 -10.92 -10.53
C GLU A 196 -3.62 -10.41 -9.15
N LYS A 197 -3.73 -9.09 -8.92
CA LYS A 197 -3.43 -8.48 -7.62
C LYS A 197 -4.33 -8.99 -6.50
N LEU A 198 -5.62 -9.14 -6.80
CA LEU A 198 -6.62 -9.65 -5.87
C LEU A 198 -6.35 -11.12 -5.51
N ILE A 199 -6.01 -11.95 -6.49
CA ILE A 199 -5.63 -13.36 -6.30
C ILE A 199 -4.38 -13.43 -5.43
N TRP A 200 -3.35 -12.62 -5.72
CA TRP A 200 -2.15 -12.54 -4.90
C TRP A 200 -2.46 -12.23 -3.44
N ILE A 201 -3.19 -11.14 -3.18
CA ILE A 201 -3.43 -10.72 -1.80
C ILE A 201 -4.39 -11.65 -1.06
N ALA A 202 -5.34 -12.29 -1.75
CA ALA A 202 -6.23 -13.29 -1.16
C ALA A 202 -5.45 -14.55 -0.81
N SER A 203 -4.66 -15.09 -1.75
CA SER A 203 -3.94 -16.35 -1.58
C SER A 203 -2.80 -16.27 -0.56
N PHE A 204 -1.84 -15.36 -0.74
CA PHE A 204 -0.67 -15.26 0.13
C PHE A 204 -1.04 -14.92 1.57
N MET A 205 -2.00 -14.02 1.76
CA MET A 205 -2.41 -13.62 3.10
C MET A 205 -3.25 -14.69 3.80
N LEU A 206 -4.04 -15.47 3.06
CA LEU A 206 -4.82 -16.57 3.61
C LEU A 206 -3.90 -17.74 4.00
N VAL A 207 -3.03 -18.20 3.09
CA VAL A 207 -2.08 -19.28 3.39
C VAL A 207 -1.19 -18.90 4.56
N GLY A 208 -0.61 -17.70 4.55
CA GLY A 208 0.22 -17.26 5.67
C GLY A 208 -0.53 -17.16 7.00
N ALA A 209 -1.82 -16.77 6.99
CA ALA A 209 -2.61 -16.74 8.21
C ALA A 209 -2.89 -18.14 8.80
N ARG A 210 -2.84 -19.21 7.98
CA ARG A 210 -2.89 -20.61 8.44
C ARG A 210 -1.63 -21.07 9.14
N HIS A 211 -0.52 -20.37 8.93
CA HIS A 211 0.80 -20.69 9.47
C HIS A 211 1.24 -19.56 10.43
N PRO A 212 0.94 -19.65 11.75
CA PRO A 212 1.17 -18.56 12.68
C PRO A 212 2.57 -17.96 12.62
N GLY A 213 2.66 -16.66 12.32
CA GLY A 213 3.92 -15.93 12.22
C GLY A 213 4.58 -15.97 10.83
N ALA A 214 3.99 -16.66 9.84
CA ALA A 214 4.52 -16.68 8.49
C ALA A 214 4.50 -15.28 7.85
N THR A 215 5.62 -14.91 7.23
CA THR A 215 5.71 -13.75 6.35
C THR A 215 5.33 -14.14 4.92
N VAL A 216 5.13 -13.15 4.05
CA VAL A 216 4.86 -13.40 2.62
C VAL A 216 5.98 -14.24 1.99
N GLY A 217 7.24 -14.01 2.38
CA GLY A 217 8.38 -14.81 1.90
C GLY A 217 8.37 -16.25 2.40
N ALA A 218 7.93 -16.48 3.65
CA ALA A 218 7.76 -17.85 4.16
C ALA A 218 6.65 -18.59 3.39
N VAL A 219 5.56 -17.91 3.01
CA VAL A 219 4.53 -18.50 2.15
C VAL A 219 5.08 -18.88 0.78
N GLU A 220 5.84 -17.99 0.15
CA GLU A 220 6.42 -18.23 -1.17
C GLU A 220 7.42 -19.40 -1.17
N LYS A 221 8.20 -19.54 -0.10
CA LYS A 221 9.30 -20.51 0.00
C LYS A 221 8.88 -21.84 0.63
N ASP A 222 8.26 -21.78 1.80
CA ASP A 222 8.03 -22.94 2.68
C ASP A 222 6.62 -23.54 2.49
N PHE A 223 5.65 -22.73 2.03
CA PHE A 223 4.25 -23.14 1.79
C PHE A 223 3.86 -23.03 0.31
N ARG A 224 4.83 -23.25 -0.58
CA ARG A 224 4.70 -23.04 -2.04
C ARG A 224 3.52 -23.79 -2.64
N SER A 225 3.39 -25.08 -2.35
CA SER A 225 2.33 -25.92 -2.93
C SER A 225 0.95 -25.44 -2.52
N GLU A 226 0.76 -25.02 -1.26
CA GLU A 226 -0.52 -24.51 -0.78
C GLU A 226 -0.91 -23.22 -1.51
N VAL A 227 0.03 -22.28 -1.63
CA VAL A 227 -0.27 -21.01 -2.31
C VAL A 227 -0.48 -21.21 -3.82
N SER A 228 0.27 -22.10 -4.47
CA SER A 228 0.05 -22.45 -5.89
C SER A 228 -1.33 -23.06 -6.12
N SER A 229 -1.76 -24.00 -5.29
CA SER A 229 -3.10 -24.60 -5.40
C SER A 229 -4.21 -23.56 -5.22
N LEU A 230 -4.05 -22.65 -4.26
CA LEU A 230 -5.04 -21.59 -4.05
C LEU A 230 -5.04 -20.54 -5.16
N ILE A 231 -3.87 -20.15 -5.68
CA ILE A 231 -3.77 -19.25 -6.85
C ILE A 231 -4.54 -19.85 -8.03
N ALA A 232 -4.33 -21.14 -8.33
CA ALA A 232 -5.01 -21.82 -9.44
C ALA A 232 -6.53 -21.86 -9.26
N GLU A 233 -7.02 -22.19 -8.05
CA GLU A 233 -8.46 -22.19 -7.74
C GLU A 233 -9.08 -20.80 -7.93
N LEU A 234 -8.51 -19.78 -7.30
CA LEU A 234 -9.03 -18.41 -7.36
C LEU A 234 -8.96 -17.83 -8.77
N ALA A 235 -7.91 -18.16 -9.54
CA ALA A 235 -7.80 -17.78 -10.94
C ALA A 235 -8.90 -18.39 -11.80
N ASN A 236 -9.19 -19.69 -11.63
CA ASN A 236 -10.27 -20.36 -12.36
C ASN A 236 -11.64 -19.73 -12.05
N ALA A 237 -11.91 -19.45 -10.77
CA ALA A 237 -13.16 -18.79 -10.36
C ALA A 237 -13.27 -17.37 -10.91
N ALA A 238 -12.20 -16.57 -10.83
CA ALA A 238 -12.18 -15.21 -11.37
C ALA A 238 -12.34 -15.19 -12.90
N ALA A 239 -11.65 -16.08 -13.61
CA ALA A 239 -11.74 -16.23 -15.06
C ALA A 239 -13.16 -16.60 -15.49
N ALA A 240 -13.80 -17.55 -14.80
CA ALA A 240 -15.17 -17.96 -15.08
C ALA A 240 -16.18 -16.83 -14.81
N GLU A 241 -16.06 -16.11 -13.70
CA GLU A 241 -17.00 -15.03 -13.34
C GLU A 241 -16.85 -13.80 -14.27
N LYS A 242 -15.63 -13.47 -14.71
CA LYS A 242 -15.37 -12.29 -15.55
C LYS A 242 -15.28 -12.60 -17.04
N GLY A 243 -15.30 -13.87 -17.44
CA GLY A 243 -15.14 -14.27 -18.84
C GLY A 243 -13.79 -13.87 -19.42
N ILE A 244 -12.72 -13.92 -18.62
CA ILE A 244 -11.37 -13.54 -19.03
C ILE A 244 -10.43 -14.74 -19.09
N VAL A 245 -9.34 -14.57 -19.83
CA VAL A 245 -8.19 -15.47 -19.82
C VAL A 245 -6.99 -14.71 -19.26
N PHE A 246 -6.33 -15.28 -18.26
CA PHE A 246 -5.10 -14.75 -17.70
C PHE A 246 -3.90 -15.07 -18.59
N GLU A 247 -2.88 -14.21 -18.54
CA GLU A 247 -1.61 -14.44 -19.21
C GLU A 247 -0.86 -15.60 -18.54
N ASP A 248 -0.15 -16.39 -19.35
CA ASP A 248 0.69 -17.50 -18.89
C ASP A 248 1.68 -17.05 -17.82
N SER A 249 2.15 -17.97 -16.98
CA SER A 249 3.13 -17.72 -15.91
C SER A 249 2.68 -16.71 -14.84
N MET A 250 1.36 -16.57 -14.62
CA MET A 250 0.81 -15.71 -13.57
C MET A 250 1.35 -16.11 -12.20
N GLU A 251 1.40 -17.42 -11.89
CA GLU A 251 1.92 -17.90 -10.61
C GLU A 251 3.36 -17.41 -10.36
N GLU A 252 4.24 -17.52 -11.36
CA GLU A 252 5.62 -17.04 -11.28
C GLU A 252 5.68 -15.54 -11.00
N ARG A 253 4.86 -14.72 -11.69
CA ARG A 253 4.79 -13.26 -11.45
C ARG A 253 4.35 -12.92 -10.04
N LEU A 254 3.29 -13.57 -9.55
CA LEU A 254 2.78 -13.35 -8.19
C LEU A 254 3.83 -13.71 -7.13
N CYS A 255 4.63 -14.72 -7.41
CA CYS A 255 5.69 -15.16 -6.52
C CYS A 255 6.92 -14.28 -6.58
N ALA A 256 7.28 -13.79 -7.77
CA ALA A 256 8.30 -12.76 -7.94
C ALA A 256 8.00 -11.51 -7.13
N TYR A 257 6.75 -11.03 -7.17
CA TYR A 257 6.33 -9.93 -6.33
C TYR A 257 6.41 -10.27 -4.84
N SER A 258 5.99 -11.48 -4.44
CA SER A 258 6.06 -11.94 -3.05
C SER A 258 7.48 -11.91 -2.48
N ARG A 259 8.49 -12.24 -3.30
CA ARG A 259 9.90 -12.12 -2.91
C ARG A 259 10.31 -10.67 -2.66
N ALA A 260 9.82 -9.72 -3.45
CA ALA A 260 10.09 -8.28 -3.26
C ALA A 260 9.49 -7.74 -1.94
N VAL A 261 8.42 -8.36 -1.45
CA VAL A 261 7.73 -8.00 -0.19
C VAL A 261 7.85 -9.09 0.90
N ALA A 262 8.92 -9.90 0.85
CA ALA A 262 9.05 -11.11 1.65
C ALA A 262 8.94 -10.94 3.18
N HIS A 263 9.26 -9.75 3.70
CA HIS A 263 9.27 -9.45 5.12
C HIS A 263 7.90 -9.06 5.69
N PHE A 264 6.90 -8.80 4.85
CA PHE A 264 5.59 -8.38 5.33
C PHE A 264 4.86 -9.51 6.08
N PRO A 265 4.24 -9.22 7.24
CA PRO A 265 3.45 -10.20 7.97
C PRO A 265 2.18 -10.51 7.20
N THR A 266 1.78 -11.78 7.22
CA THR A 266 0.52 -12.22 6.61
C THR A 266 -0.63 -12.12 7.61
N ALA A 267 -1.80 -11.73 7.11
CA ALA A 267 -3.04 -11.70 7.87
C ALA A 267 -4.22 -11.49 6.92
N VAL A 268 -5.33 -12.18 7.19
CA VAL A 268 -6.60 -11.87 6.53
C VAL A 268 -7.13 -10.54 7.07
N LYS A 269 -7.15 -9.52 6.21
CA LYS A 269 -7.59 -8.15 6.51
C LYS A 269 -8.51 -7.65 5.41
N GLU A 270 -9.29 -6.61 5.71
CA GLU A 270 -10.20 -5.98 4.74
C GLU A 270 -11.07 -7.03 4.03
N PHE A 271 -11.60 -7.99 4.80
CA PHE A 271 -12.18 -9.24 4.29
C PHE A 271 -13.14 -8.98 3.13
N LYS A 272 -14.14 -8.11 3.33
CA LYS A 272 -15.13 -7.71 2.32
C LYS A 272 -14.51 -7.39 0.95
N TRP A 273 -13.37 -6.73 0.95
CA TRP A 273 -12.72 -6.20 -0.25
C TRP A 273 -11.71 -7.18 -0.86
N ARG A 274 -11.22 -8.15 -0.10
CA ARG A 274 -10.21 -9.12 -0.55
C ARG A 274 -10.85 -10.50 -0.69
N ASN A 275 -10.69 -11.34 0.32
CA ASN A 275 -11.21 -12.71 0.33
C ASN A 275 -12.75 -12.77 0.22
N GLY A 276 -13.46 -11.75 0.69
CA GLY A 276 -14.92 -11.67 0.67
C GLY A 276 -15.51 -11.68 -0.73
N TRP A 277 -14.80 -11.17 -1.75
CA TRP A 277 -15.28 -11.26 -3.12
C TRP A 277 -15.33 -12.71 -3.61
N PHE A 278 -14.24 -13.47 -3.46
CA PHE A 278 -14.21 -14.90 -3.80
C PHE A 278 -15.24 -15.70 -3.00
N TYR A 279 -15.32 -15.45 -1.68
CA TYR A 279 -16.31 -16.12 -0.85
C TYR A 279 -17.75 -15.82 -1.29
N SER A 280 -18.03 -14.60 -1.77
CA SER A 280 -19.35 -14.28 -2.32
C SER A 280 -19.70 -15.09 -3.58
N LEU A 281 -18.71 -15.48 -4.39
CA LEU A 281 -18.91 -16.38 -5.54
C LEU A 281 -19.30 -17.78 -5.05
N SER A 282 -18.66 -18.27 -3.99
CA SER A 282 -19.04 -19.51 -3.31
C SER A 282 -20.48 -19.47 -2.80
N GLN A 283 -20.85 -18.40 -2.10
CA GLN A 283 -22.21 -18.23 -1.58
C GLN A 283 -23.24 -18.18 -2.71
N LYS A 284 -22.96 -17.45 -3.79
CA LYS A 284 -23.82 -17.37 -4.99
C LYS A 284 -24.05 -18.75 -5.61
N ALA A 285 -22.98 -19.50 -5.86
CA ALA A 285 -23.08 -20.84 -6.46
C ALA A 285 -23.86 -21.82 -5.58
N LEU A 286 -23.59 -21.84 -4.28
CA LEU A 286 -24.29 -22.72 -3.33
C LEU A 286 -25.78 -22.38 -3.21
N ALA A 287 -26.14 -21.09 -3.21
CA ALA A 287 -27.53 -20.66 -3.21
C ALA A 287 -28.30 -21.11 -4.48
N GLU A 288 -27.59 -21.27 -5.60
CA GLU A 288 -28.11 -21.80 -6.86
C GLU A 288 -28.08 -23.34 -6.92
N GLY A 289 -27.66 -24.03 -5.86
CA GLY A 289 -27.52 -25.49 -5.82
C GLY A 289 -26.34 -26.03 -6.64
N LYS A 290 -25.39 -25.18 -7.01
CA LYS A 290 -24.16 -25.57 -7.72
C LYS A 290 -23.03 -25.90 -6.73
N PRO A 291 -21.99 -26.64 -7.17
CA PRO A 291 -20.78 -26.82 -6.38
C PRO A 291 -20.11 -25.49 -6.04
N ASP A 292 -19.39 -25.44 -4.91
CA ASP A 292 -18.54 -24.31 -4.55
C ASP A 292 -17.43 -24.16 -5.60
N PRO A 293 -17.28 -23.00 -6.28
CA PRO A 293 -16.18 -22.72 -7.20
C PRO A 293 -14.82 -22.49 -6.51
N CYS A 294 -14.80 -22.18 -5.21
CA CYS A 294 -13.59 -21.95 -4.42
C CYS A 294 -13.56 -22.83 -3.15
N PRO A 295 -13.64 -24.17 -3.26
CA PRO A 295 -13.80 -25.04 -2.10
C PRO A 295 -12.61 -24.99 -1.13
N LEU A 296 -11.38 -24.92 -1.65
CA LEU A 296 -10.17 -24.83 -0.82
C LEU A 296 -10.14 -23.50 -0.05
N HIS A 297 -10.43 -22.40 -0.74
CA HIS A 297 -10.54 -21.07 -0.15
C HIS A 297 -11.59 -21.02 0.96
N THR A 298 -12.79 -21.55 0.71
CA THR A 298 -13.87 -21.61 1.69
C THR A 298 -13.49 -22.45 2.91
N GLU A 299 -12.88 -23.62 2.69
CA GLU A 299 -12.41 -24.49 3.77
C GLU A 299 -11.40 -23.77 4.67
N TRP A 300 -10.41 -23.12 4.08
CA TRP A 300 -9.36 -22.43 4.82
C TRP A 300 -9.85 -21.18 5.55
N LEU A 301 -10.83 -20.47 5.00
CA LEU A 301 -11.48 -19.38 5.73
C LEU A 301 -12.24 -19.87 6.97
N LYS A 302 -12.89 -21.04 6.90
CA LYS A 302 -13.57 -21.68 8.04
C LYS A 302 -12.58 -22.18 9.08
N GLU A 303 -11.47 -22.79 8.65
CA GLU A 303 -10.38 -23.23 9.52
C GLU A 303 -9.87 -22.08 10.41
N LEU A 304 -9.71 -20.90 9.81
CA LEU A 304 -9.29 -19.67 10.48
C LEU A 304 -10.40 -18.94 11.23
N LYS A 305 -11.65 -19.42 11.18
CA LYS A 305 -12.82 -18.76 11.78
C LYS A 305 -13.01 -17.32 11.31
N VAL A 306 -12.69 -17.05 10.05
CA VAL A 306 -12.93 -15.76 9.40
C VAL A 306 -14.39 -15.66 8.96
N ILE A 307 -14.99 -16.79 8.60
CA ILE A 307 -16.40 -16.99 8.22
C ILE A 307 -17.04 -18.10 9.06
#